data_AF-A0A0K2RHY9-F1
#
_entry.id   AF-A0A0K2RHY9-F1
#
_cell.length_a   1.000
_cell.length_b   1.000
_cell.length_c   1.000
_cell.angle_alpha   90.00
_cell.angle_beta   90.00
_cell.angle_gamma   90.00
#
_symmetry.space_group_name_H-M   'P 1'
#
loop_
_entity.id
_entity.type
_entity.pdbx_description
1 polymer ?
#
loop_
_entity_poly.entity_id
_entity_poly.type
_entity_poly.pdbx_seq_one_letter_code
_entity_poly.pdbx_strand_id
1 'polypeptide(L)'
;MTLPRNAPQNTDTQNTHPQTALAYWTVGPCQGELRSEDLPAPAQGEAVVRALYSGISRGTELVVHEAHVPTRTAKAMRAPHQTGTFPRRSSSVIYRSE
;
A
#
# COMPACT_ATOMS: atom_id res chain seq x y z
N MET A 1 -29.79 42.03 11.67
CA MET A 1 -29.82 40.82 12.51
C MET A 1 -29.36 39.67 11.62
N THR A 2 -28.05 39.43 11.58
CA THR A 2 -27.40 38.55 10.59
C THR A 2 -26.84 37.36 11.34
N LEU A 3 -27.38 36.16 11.09
CA LEU A 3 -26.84 34.92 11.69
C LEU A 3 -25.45 34.65 11.11
N PRO A 4 -24.45 34.28 11.92
CA PRO A 4 -23.17 33.84 11.40
C PRO A 4 -23.34 32.50 10.69
N ARG A 5 -22.77 32.43 9.48
CA ARG A 5 -22.69 31.24 8.64
C ARG A 5 -21.70 30.29 9.32
N ASN A 6 -22.17 29.19 9.90
CA ASN A 6 -21.29 28.13 10.39
C ASN A 6 -20.49 27.59 9.20
N ALA A 7 -19.18 27.86 9.18
CA ALA A 7 -18.26 27.17 8.30
C ALA A 7 -18.27 25.67 8.66
N PRO A 8 -18.21 24.74 7.70
CA PRO A 8 -17.96 23.34 8.02
C PRO A 8 -16.61 23.27 8.73
N GLN A 9 -16.65 22.97 10.03
CA GLN A 9 -15.47 22.57 10.77
C GLN A 9 -15.08 21.21 10.21
N ASN A 10 -14.15 21.18 9.24
CA ASN A 10 -13.40 19.96 8.96
C ASN A 10 -12.59 19.68 10.23
N THR A 11 -13.20 18.91 11.13
CA THR A 11 -12.51 18.24 12.22
C THR A 11 -11.70 17.10 11.60
N ASP A 12 -10.69 17.44 10.80
CA ASP A 12 -9.57 16.55 10.50
C ASP A 12 -8.68 16.53 11.75
N THR A 13 -9.30 16.11 12.86
CA THR A 13 -8.64 15.82 14.11
C THR A 13 -7.76 14.62 13.81
N GLN A 14 -6.47 14.91 13.68
CA GLN A 14 -5.35 14.00 13.63
C GLN A 14 -5.71 12.61 14.17
N ASN A 15 -5.91 11.66 13.26
CA ASN A 15 -5.99 10.26 13.61
C ASN A 15 -4.56 9.79 13.86
N THR A 16 -3.97 10.23 14.98
CA THR A 16 -2.57 9.99 15.38
C THR A 16 -2.37 8.59 15.98
N HIS A 17 -3.18 7.64 15.55
CA HIS A 17 -2.96 6.23 15.85
C HIS A 17 -2.23 5.62 14.65
N PRO A 18 -1.13 4.86 14.87
CA PRO A 18 -0.55 4.06 13.80
C PRO A 18 -1.64 3.14 13.28
N GLN A 19 -2.15 3.43 12.09
CA GLN A 19 -3.06 2.53 11.40
C GLN A 19 -2.21 1.38 10.91
N THR A 20 -2.67 0.15 11.08
CA THR A 20 -2.00 -1.01 10.48
C THR A 20 -2.80 -1.47 9.27
N ALA A 21 -2.10 -2.06 8.31
CA ALA A 21 -2.67 -2.64 7.13
C ALA A 21 -2.00 -3.99 6.84
N LEU A 22 -2.74 -4.97 6.35
CA LEU A 22 -2.22 -6.27 5.93
C LEU A 22 -1.62 -6.17 4.52
N ALA A 23 -0.35 -6.47 4.34
CA ALA A 23 0.26 -6.53 3.03
C ALA A 23 0.58 -7.95 2.59
N TYR A 24 0.48 -8.23 1.28
CA TYR A 24 1.04 -9.45 0.70
C TYR A 24 2.52 -9.27 0.38
N TRP A 25 3.33 -10.16 0.94
CA TRP A 25 4.78 -10.21 0.78
C TRP A 25 5.20 -11.42 -0.02
N THR A 26 5.98 -11.22 -1.07
CA THR A 26 6.78 -12.30 -1.65
C THR A 26 8.04 -12.45 -0.80
N VAL A 27 8.19 -13.59 -0.14
CA VAL A 27 9.31 -13.86 0.79
C VAL A 27 10.38 -14.77 0.19
N GLY A 28 10.07 -15.37 -0.95
CA GLY A 28 10.92 -16.21 -1.78
C GLY A 28 10.18 -16.64 -3.04
N PRO A 29 10.84 -17.36 -3.96
CA PRO A 29 10.21 -17.88 -5.17
C PRO A 29 9.02 -18.78 -4.80
N CYS A 30 7.86 -18.47 -5.37
CA CYS A 30 6.59 -19.14 -5.13
C CYS A 30 6.13 -19.14 -3.66
N GLN A 31 6.59 -18.16 -2.86
CA GLN A 31 6.29 -18.07 -1.42
C GLN A 31 5.74 -16.70 -1.08
N GLY A 32 4.53 -16.70 -0.53
CA GLY A 32 3.80 -15.51 -0.14
C GLY A 32 3.32 -15.53 1.30
N GLU A 33 3.31 -14.37 1.95
CA GLU A 33 2.79 -14.20 3.30
C GLU A 33 1.93 -12.94 3.41
N LEU A 34 0.88 -12.98 4.22
CA LEU A 34 0.18 -11.77 4.66
C LEU A 34 0.81 -11.29 5.96
N ARG A 35 1.22 -10.02 6.01
CA ARG A 35 1.86 -9.41 7.18
C ARG A 35 1.25 -8.06 7.48
N SER A 36 1.03 -7.74 8.76
CA SER A 36 0.64 -6.39 9.16
C SER A 36 1.82 -5.43 9.01
N GLU A 37 1.59 -4.27 8.43
CA GLU A 37 2.52 -3.15 8.28
C GLU A 37 1.91 -1.87 8.85
N ASP A 38 2.77 -0.99 9.34
CA ASP A 38 2.37 0.35 9.75
C ASP A 38 2.04 1.20 8.52
N LEU A 39 0.88 1.85 8.54
CA LEU A 39 0.42 2.79 7.55
C LEU A 39 0.73 4.21 8.06
N PRO A 40 1.77 4.87 7.52
CA PRO A 40 2.11 6.22 7.94
C PRO A 40 1.00 7.22 7.56
N ALA A 41 0.97 8.34 8.26
CA ALA A 41 0.11 9.45 7.87
C ALA A 41 0.46 9.91 6.44
N PRO A 42 -0.54 10.23 5.60
CA PRO A 42 -0.30 10.66 4.22
C PRO A 42 0.45 12.00 4.20
N ALA A 43 1.40 12.15 3.27
CA ALA A 43 2.06 13.43 3.03
C ALA A 43 1.13 14.43 2.32
N GLN A 44 1.58 15.68 2.16
CA GLN A 44 0.83 16.68 1.39
C GLN A 44 0.61 16.20 -0.04
N GLY A 45 -0.66 16.13 -0.45
CA GLY A 45 -1.05 15.64 -1.79
C GLY A 45 -1.28 14.14 -1.87
N GLU A 46 -1.10 13.40 -0.78
CA GLU A 46 -1.47 11.99 -0.67
C GLU A 46 -2.81 11.83 0.05
N ALA A 47 -3.48 10.70 -0.18
CA ALA A 47 -4.69 10.33 0.52
C ALA A 47 -4.61 8.86 0.94
N VAL A 48 -5.14 8.55 2.12
CA VAL A 48 -5.33 7.17 2.56
C VAL A 48 -6.65 6.66 2.00
N VAL A 49 -6.60 5.55 1.26
CA VAL A 49 -7.78 4.90 0.69
C VAL A 49 -7.98 3.52 1.30
N ARG A 50 -9.23 3.12 1.47
CA ARG A 50 -9.58 1.75 1.84
C ARG A 50 -9.74 0.90 0.59
N ALA A 51 -8.79 0.02 0.33
CA ALA A 51 -8.91 -0.98 -0.74
C ALA A 51 -10.00 -2.01 -0.37
N LEU A 52 -11.10 -2.02 -1.12
CA LEU A 52 -12.18 -3.02 -0.96
C LEU A 52 -11.87 -4.30 -1.75
N TYR A 53 -11.26 -4.14 -2.92
CA TYR A 53 -10.90 -5.20 -3.84
C TYR A 53 -9.57 -4.85 -4.50
N SER A 54 -8.81 -5.87 -4.88
CA SER A 54 -7.57 -5.72 -5.66
C SER A 54 -7.70 -6.50 -6.97
N GLY A 55 -7.14 -5.94 -8.04
CA GLY A 55 -6.94 -6.66 -9.28
C GLY A 55 -5.63 -7.42 -9.22
N ILE A 56 -5.64 -8.68 -9.66
CA ILE A 56 -4.43 -9.50 -9.80
C ILE A 56 -4.15 -9.69 -11.29
N SER A 57 -3.07 -9.11 -11.80
CA SER A 57 -2.59 -9.38 -13.14
C SER A 57 -1.86 -10.72 -13.17
N ARG A 58 -2.34 -11.63 -14.03
CA ARG A 58 -1.71 -12.96 -14.14
C ARG A 58 -0.24 -12.87 -14.58
N GLY A 59 0.09 -11.94 -15.46
CA GLY A 59 1.44 -11.84 -16.02
C GLY A 59 2.46 -11.26 -15.04
N THR A 60 2.21 -10.05 -14.55
CA THR A 60 3.17 -9.33 -13.70
C THR A 60 3.33 -10.00 -12.34
N GLU A 61 2.23 -10.42 -11.72
CA GLU A 61 2.25 -11.01 -10.39
C GLU A 61 2.92 -12.39 -10.41
N LEU A 62 2.78 -13.18 -11.48
CA LEU A 62 3.54 -14.44 -11.60
C LEU A 62 5.04 -14.18 -11.70
N VAL A 63 5.47 -13.23 -12.53
CA VAL A 63 6.91 -12.91 -12.68
C VAL A 63 7.51 -12.43 -11.35
N VAL A 64 6.76 -11.66 -10.55
CA VAL A 64 7.18 -11.24 -9.22
C VAL A 64 7.19 -12.42 -8.23
N HIS A 65 6.10 -13.20 -8.19
CA HIS A 65 5.94 -14.33 -7.27
C HIS A 65 6.99 -15.42 -7.49
N GLU A 66 7.36 -15.71 -8.72
CA GLU A 66 8.40 -16.68 -9.08
C GLU A 66 9.83 -16.12 -8.95
N ALA A 67 10.00 -14.86 -8.53
CA ALA A 67 11.29 -14.17 -8.44
C ALA A 67 12.02 -14.04 -9.81
N HIS A 68 11.26 -13.89 -10.89
CA HIS A 68 11.75 -13.81 -12.27
C HIS A 68 11.88 -12.38 -12.81
N VAL A 69 11.72 -11.34 -11.98
CA VAL A 69 11.90 -9.94 -12.38
C VAL A 69 13.35 -9.70 -12.85
N PRO A 70 13.59 -9.32 -14.12
CA PRO A 70 14.93 -9.06 -14.61
C PRO A 70 15.56 -7.83 -13.94
N THR A 71 16.84 -7.90 -13.59
CA THR A 71 17.57 -6.79 -12.93
C THR A 71 17.44 -5.46 -13.68
N ARG A 72 17.48 -5.49 -15.02
CA ARG A 72 17.36 -4.28 -15.85
C ARG A 72 16.01 -3.57 -15.69
N THR A 73 14.95 -4.31 -15.36
CA THR A 73 13.58 -3.79 -15.27
C THR A 73 13.11 -3.63 -13.83
N ALA A 74 13.83 -4.21 -12.85
CA ALA A 74 13.47 -4.20 -11.43
C ALA A 74 13.16 -2.80 -10.90
N LYS A 75 13.94 -1.78 -11.31
CA LYS A 75 13.69 -0.38 -10.91
C LYS A 75 12.38 0.16 -11.49
N ALA A 76 12.09 -0.16 -12.75
CA ALA A 76 10.88 0.32 -13.44
C ALA A 76 9.60 -0.39 -12.96
N MET A 77 9.72 -1.64 -12.51
CA MET A 77 8.58 -2.41 -11.99
C MET A 77 8.22 -2.07 -10.55
N ARG A 78 9.02 -1.28 -9.84
CA ARG A 78 8.79 -0.98 -8.43
C ARG A 78 7.54 -0.11 -8.27
N ALA A 79 6.57 -0.58 -7.48
CA ALA A 79 5.36 0.19 -7.22
C ALA A 79 5.63 1.39 -6.28
N PRO A 80 4.82 2.46 -6.38
CA PRO A 80 4.78 3.50 -5.35
C PRO A 80 4.55 2.88 -3.97
N HIS A 81 5.29 3.35 -2.96
CA HIS A 81 5.21 2.84 -1.58
C HIS A 81 5.52 1.36 -1.37
N GLN A 82 6.04 0.65 -2.40
CA GLN A 82 6.52 -0.74 -2.24
C GLN A 82 7.60 -0.81 -1.16
N THR A 83 7.49 -1.77 -0.25
CA THR A 83 8.55 -2.13 0.69
C THR A 83 9.39 -3.26 0.09
N GLY A 84 10.71 -3.23 0.34
CA GLY A 84 11.65 -4.23 -0.16
C GLY A 84 12.06 -4.04 -1.63
N THR A 85 12.72 -5.06 -2.18
CA THR A 85 13.37 -5.06 -3.49
C THR A 85 13.22 -6.39 -4.22
N PHE A 86 13.02 -6.30 -5.53
CA PHE A 86 13.07 -7.47 -6.41
C PHE A 86 14.51 -8.02 -6.51
N PRO A 87 14.66 -9.33 -6.81
CA PRO A 87 13.60 -10.32 -7.04
C PRO A 87 13.17 -11.07 -5.78
N ARG A 88 13.77 -10.79 -4.61
CA ARG A 88 13.66 -11.68 -3.44
C ARG A 88 12.56 -11.32 -2.46
N ARG A 89 12.52 -10.08 -1.96
CA ARG A 89 11.62 -9.70 -0.87
C ARG A 89 10.97 -8.36 -1.18
N SER A 90 9.69 -8.39 -1.51
CA SER A 90 8.91 -7.19 -1.80
C SER A 90 7.47 -7.36 -1.33
N SER A 91 6.85 -6.27 -0.89
CA SER A 91 5.40 -6.18 -0.75
C SER A 91 4.79 -5.60 -2.03
N SER A 92 3.57 -6.01 -2.40
CA SER A 92 2.91 -5.48 -3.61
C SER A 92 1.44 -5.12 -3.44
N VAL A 93 0.82 -5.45 -2.31
CA VAL A 93 -0.61 -5.14 -2.10
C VAL A 93 -0.86 -4.87 -0.64
N ILE A 94 -1.54 -3.77 -0.33
CA ILE A 94 -1.97 -3.37 1.01
C ILE A 94 -3.49 -3.59 1.11
N TYR A 95 -3.88 -4.58 1.89
CA TYR A 95 -5.22 -4.86 2.41
C TYR A 95 -5.37 -4.21 3.79
N ARG A 96 -6.60 -3.95 4.26
CA ARG A 96 -6.84 -3.55 5.66
C ARG A 96 -7.39 -4.75 6.43
N SER A 97 -6.89 -4.98 7.65
CA SER A 97 -7.64 -5.74 8.67
C SER A 97 -8.63 -4.81 9.35
N GLU A 98 -9.82 -5.33 9.68
CA GLU A 98 -10.97 -4.62 10.27
C GLU A 98 -10.63 -3.51 11.28
#